data_AF-A0A3D1DIR3-F1
#
_entry.id   AF-A0A3D1DIR3-F1
#
_cell.length_a   1.000
_cell.length_b   1.000
_cell.length_c   1.000
_cell.angle_alpha   90.00
_cell.angle_beta   90.00
_cell.angle_gamma   90.00
#
_symmetry.space_group_name_H-M   'P 1'
#
loop_
_entity.id
_entity.type
_entity.pdbx_description
1 polymer ?
#
loop_
_entity_poly.entity_id
_entity_poly.type
_entity_poly.pdbx_seq_one_letter_code
_entity_poly.pdbx_strand_id
1 'polypeptide(L)'
;MPPPGTGRSLTSAQVSRVRAWISQGARWTRHWSLRPILRAMVPAAVPGGGGRSRNAIDHFVQDRLRRNGLVASRPSDRPRLARRVTLALTGLPPQPDQLAAVVADGDADWYERLVDRLLASPRFGEHLARHWL
;
A
#
# COMPACT_ATOMS: atom_id res chain seq x y z
N MET A 1 20.57 3.98 -16.72
CA MET A 1 21.84 4.58 -17.15
C MET A 1 21.67 6.09 -17.02
N PRO A 2 22.62 6.85 -16.44
CA PRO A 2 22.49 8.31 -16.45
C PRO A 2 22.49 8.82 -17.91
N PRO A 3 21.83 9.96 -18.20
CA PRO A 3 21.79 10.53 -19.54
C PRO A 3 23.19 10.77 -20.12
N PRO A 4 23.40 10.56 -21.42
CA PRO A 4 24.64 10.94 -22.10
C PRO A 4 24.96 12.43 -21.84
N GLY A 5 26.21 12.75 -21.49
CA GLY A 5 26.65 14.13 -21.22
C GLY A 5 26.66 14.56 -19.74
N THR A 6 26.23 13.71 -18.81
CA THR A 6 26.28 14.03 -17.36
C THR A 6 27.70 14.04 -16.75
N GLY A 7 28.73 13.64 -17.51
CA GLY A 7 30.14 13.68 -17.06
C GLY A 7 30.50 12.75 -15.89
N ARG A 8 29.55 11.94 -15.41
CA ARG A 8 29.76 11.04 -14.27
C ARG A 8 30.43 9.75 -14.72
N SER A 9 31.76 9.79 -14.81
CA SER A 9 32.61 8.61 -14.99
C SER A 9 33.20 8.17 -13.65
N LEU A 10 33.37 6.87 -13.45
CA LEU A 10 34.09 6.36 -12.28
C LEU A 10 35.59 6.68 -12.44
N THR A 11 36.20 7.20 -11.37
CA THR A 11 37.65 7.34 -11.28
C THR A 11 38.33 5.97 -11.26
N SER A 12 39.61 5.90 -11.62
CA SER A 12 40.42 4.67 -11.56
C SER A 12 40.41 4.03 -10.17
N ALA A 13 40.45 4.84 -9.11
CA ALA A 13 40.36 4.39 -7.73
C ALA A 13 39.00 3.75 -7.41
N GLN A 14 37.89 4.33 -7.89
CA GLN A 14 36.55 3.76 -7.71
C GLN A 14 36.39 2.44 -8.48
N VAL A 15 36.89 2.37 -9.72
CA VAL A 15 36.90 1.13 -10.51
C VAL A 15 37.69 0.04 -9.79
N SER A 16 38.85 0.38 -9.22
CA SER A 16 39.70 -0.57 -8.48
C SER A 16 39.00 -1.09 -7.23
N ARG A 17 38.28 -0.22 -6.50
CA ARG A 17 37.49 -0.61 -5.33
C ARG A 17 36.36 -1.58 -5.68
N VAL A 18 35.64 -1.32 -6.78
CA VAL A 18 34.59 -2.22 -7.27
C VAL A 18 35.18 -3.57 -7.70
N ARG A 19 36.33 -3.59 -8.40
CA ARG A 19 37.02 -4.85 -8.74
C ARG A 19 37.43 -5.64 -7.50
N ALA A 20 38.04 -4.99 -6.51
CA ALA A 20 38.45 -5.65 -5.28
C ALA A 20 37.25 -6.27 -4.55
N TRP A 21 36.13 -5.55 -4.46
CA TRP A 21 34.88 -6.08 -3.91
C TRP A 21 34.38 -7.31 -4.67
N ILE A 22 34.40 -7.29 -6.01
CA ILE A 22 34.04 -8.45 -6.84
C ILE A 22 34.98 -9.63 -6.58
N SER A 23 36.30 -9.40 -6.55
CA SER A 23 37.32 -10.44 -6.29
C SER A 23 37.21 -11.06 -4.89
N GLN A 24 36.66 -10.33 -3.91
CA GLN A 24 36.38 -10.83 -2.55
C GLN A 24 35.12 -11.70 -2.46
N GLY A 25 34.48 -12.02 -3.59
CA GLY A 25 33.29 -12.88 -3.61
C GLY A 25 31.98 -12.12 -3.42
N ALA A 26 31.89 -10.87 -3.89
CA ALA A 26 30.66 -10.10 -3.86
C ALA A 26 29.48 -10.91 -4.44
N ARG A 27 28.42 -11.10 -3.64
CA ARG A 27 27.22 -11.80 -4.07
C ARG A 27 26.39 -10.88 -4.97
N TRP A 28 26.49 -11.08 -6.28
CA TRP A 28 25.62 -10.41 -7.23
C TRP A 28 24.26 -11.12 -7.30
N THR A 29 23.24 -10.51 -6.72
CA THR A 29 21.86 -11.00 -6.87
C THR A 29 21.17 -10.28 -8.01
N ARG A 30 20.37 -11.03 -8.78
CA ARG A 30 19.45 -10.44 -9.77
C ARG A 30 18.55 -9.41 -9.07
N HIS A 31 18.45 -8.22 -9.67
CA HIS A 31 17.58 -7.15 -9.17
C HIS A 31 16.14 -7.65 -9.01
N TRP A 32 15.44 -7.20 -7.95
CA TRP A 32 14.11 -7.72 -7.60
C TRP A 32 13.10 -7.61 -8.76
N SER A 33 13.17 -6.53 -9.55
CA SER A 33 12.30 -6.29 -10.71
C SER A 33 12.58 -7.19 -11.91
N LEU A 34 13.75 -7.86 -11.94
CA LEU A 34 14.14 -8.77 -13.02
C LEU A 34 13.88 -10.24 -12.66
N ARG A 35 13.42 -10.51 -11.44
CA ARG A 35 13.04 -11.85 -10.99
C ARG A 35 11.61 -12.17 -11.45
N PRO A 36 11.32 -13.43 -11.82
CA PRO A 36 9.96 -13.81 -12.17
C PRO A 36 9.03 -13.62 -10.96
N ILE A 37 7.82 -13.12 -11.22
CA ILE A 37 6.76 -13.04 -10.21
C ILE A 37 6.18 -14.44 -10.05
N LEU A 38 6.40 -15.05 -8.90
CA LEU A 38 5.82 -16.34 -8.56
C LEU A 38 4.55 -16.12 -7.75
N ARG A 39 3.50 -16.89 -8.04
CA ARG A 39 2.27 -16.87 -7.25
C ARG A 39 2.54 -17.47 -5.89
N ALA A 40 2.44 -16.67 -4.84
CA ALA A 40 2.57 -17.13 -3.46
C ALA A 40 1.39 -18.05 -3.11
N MET A 41 1.68 -19.13 -2.37
CA MET A 41 0.64 -19.96 -1.78
C MET A 41 -0.05 -19.19 -0.66
N VAL A 42 -1.37 -19.05 -0.75
CA VAL A 42 -2.17 -18.34 0.26
C VAL A 42 -2.18 -19.15 1.56
N PRO A 43 -1.85 -18.56 2.73
CA PRO A 43 -1.93 -19.25 4.00
C PRO A 43 -3.34 -19.75 4.29
N ALA A 44 -3.44 -20.89 4.96
CA ALA A 44 -4.73 -21.41 5.42
C ALA A 44 -5.44 -20.39 6.31
N ALA A 45 -6.78 -20.38 6.26
CA ALA A 45 -7.59 -19.57 7.15
C ALA A 45 -7.25 -19.89 8.61
N VAL A 46 -6.99 -18.86 9.42
CA VAL A 46 -6.72 -19.02 10.85
C VAL A 46 -8.03 -18.75 11.61
N PRO A 47 -8.62 -19.75 12.30
CA PRO A 47 -9.77 -19.52 13.17
C PRO A 47 -9.39 -18.58 14.33
N GLY A 48 -10.27 -17.62 14.65
CA GLY A 48 -10.12 -16.77 15.84
C GLY A 48 -9.18 -15.56 15.70
N GLY A 49 -8.64 -15.29 14.50
CA GLY A 49 -7.75 -14.15 14.23
C GLY A 49 -8.45 -12.79 14.15
N GLY A 50 -9.18 -12.35 15.19
CA GLY A 50 -9.63 -10.96 15.39
C GLY A 50 -10.54 -10.32 14.33
N GLY A 51 -10.87 -11.00 13.23
CA GLY A 51 -11.69 -10.48 12.14
C GLY A 51 -11.96 -11.53 11.06
N ARG A 52 -13.02 -11.33 10.27
CA ARG A 52 -13.38 -12.19 9.13
C ARG A 52 -12.50 -11.83 7.93
N SER A 53 -11.74 -12.78 7.40
CA SER A 53 -11.04 -12.63 6.11
C SER A 53 -12.05 -12.35 5.00
N ARG A 54 -11.88 -11.24 4.28
CA ARG A 54 -12.69 -10.85 3.13
C ARG A 54 -12.02 -11.25 1.81
N ASN A 55 -10.69 -11.31 1.78
CA ASN A 55 -9.94 -11.69 0.59
C ASN A 55 -8.63 -12.43 0.95
N ALA A 56 -7.90 -12.90 -0.07
CA ALA A 56 -6.65 -13.64 0.11
C ALA A 56 -5.53 -12.85 0.82
N ILE A 57 -5.51 -11.52 0.72
CA ILE A 57 -4.51 -10.66 1.39
C ILE A 57 -4.70 -10.74 2.90
N ASP A 58 -5.95 -10.80 3.38
CA ASP A 58 -6.24 -10.89 4.82
C ASP A 58 -5.64 -12.15 5.44
N HIS A 59 -5.53 -13.25 4.69
CA HIS A 59 -4.89 -14.47 5.17
C HIS A 59 -3.39 -14.27 5.46
N PHE A 60 -2.68 -13.53 4.59
CA PHE A 60 -1.28 -13.21 4.81
C PHE A 60 -1.10 -12.29 6.03
N VAL A 61 -1.98 -11.30 6.19
CA VAL A 61 -1.94 -10.38 7.34
C VAL A 61 -2.22 -11.14 8.64
N GLN A 62 -3.25 -11.98 8.69
CA GLN A 62 -3.59 -12.78 9.86
C GLN A 62 -2.49 -13.78 10.23
N ASP A 63 -1.92 -14.46 9.24
CA ASP A 63 -0.80 -15.37 9.49
C ASP A 63 0.40 -14.63 10.09
N ARG A 64 0.71 -13.43 9.59
CA ARG A 64 1.78 -12.60 10.15
C ARG A 64 1.45 -12.09 11.56
N LEU A 65 0.23 -11.63 11.82
CA LEU A 65 -0.22 -11.20 13.15
C LEU A 65 -0.08 -12.34 14.16
N ARG A 66 -0.58 -13.53 13.82
CA ARG A 66 -0.48 -14.74 14.65
C ARG A 66 0.96 -15.11 14.98
N ARG A 67 1.85 -15.14 13.98
CA ARG A 67 3.28 -15.46 14.19
C ARG A 67 3.96 -14.48 15.14
N ASN A 68 3.46 -13.25 15.23
CA ASN A 68 3.97 -12.21 16.12
C ASN A 68 3.19 -12.13 17.45
N GLY A 69 2.23 -13.02 17.72
CA GLY A 69 1.39 -12.96 18.93
C GLY A 69 0.46 -11.75 18.99
N LEU A 70 0.12 -11.16 17.85
CA LEU A 70 -0.74 -9.98 17.74
C LEU A 70 -2.15 -10.36 17.27
N VAL A 71 -3.13 -9.52 17.62
CA VAL A 71 -4.52 -9.63 17.19
C VAL A 71 -4.90 -8.39 16.38
N ALA A 72 -5.75 -8.56 15.37
CA ALA A 72 -6.26 -7.45 14.58
C ALA A 72 -7.08 -6.47 15.46
N SER A 73 -6.90 -5.18 15.21
CA SER A 73 -7.72 -4.13 15.85
C SER A 73 -9.17 -4.23 15.41
N ARG A 74 -10.10 -3.84 16.29
CA ARG A 74 -11.52 -3.74 15.94
C ARG A 74 -11.74 -2.73 14.80
N PRO A 75 -12.71 -2.96 13.91
CA PRO A 75 -13.10 -1.97 12.91
C PRO A 75 -13.45 -0.62 13.54
N SER A 76 -13.11 0.47 12.86
CA SER A 76 -13.53 1.80 13.27
C SER A 76 -15.04 1.95 13.10
N ASP A 77 -15.64 2.80 13.93
CA ASP A 77 -16.99 3.34 13.73
C ASP A 77 -17.14 4.04 12.38
N ARG A 78 -18.35 3.96 11.81
CA ARG A 78 -18.69 4.50 10.48
C ARG A 78 -18.28 5.97 10.29
N PRO A 79 -18.55 6.91 11.24
CA PRO A 79 -18.20 8.31 11.03
C PRO A 79 -16.69 8.54 10.89
N ARG A 80 -15.87 7.87 11.72
CA ARG A 80 -14.40 8.00 11.59
C ARG A 80 -13.89 7.35 10.32
N LEU A 81 -14.46 6.22 9.92
CA LEU A 81 -14.05 5.55 8.69
C LEU A 81 -14.36 6.41 7.46
N ALA A 82 -15.55 7.01 7.39
CA ALA A 82 -15.94 7.96 6.36
C ALA A 82 -14.99 9.17 6.32
N ARG A 83 -14.73 9.81 7.47
CA ARG A 83 -13.79 10.95 7.54
C ARG A 83 -12.40 10.58 7.05
N ARG A 84 -11.88 9.41 7.45
CA ARG A 84 -10.55 8.94 7.05
C ARG A 84 -10.46 8.71 5.54
N VAL A 85 -11.44 8.01 4.96
CA VAL A 85 -11.40 7.68 3.53
C VAL A 85 -11.61 8.92 2.65
N THR A 86 -12.47 9.85 3.06
CA THR A 86 -12.63 11.12 2.33
C THR A 86 -11.34 11.93 2.35
N LEU A 87 -10.71 12.10 3.51
CA LEU A 87 -9.41 12.80 3.59
C LEU A 87 -8.32 12.10 2.77
N ALA A 88 -8.27 10.76 2.80
CA ALA A 88 -7.25 10.02 2.07
C ALA A 88 -7.41 10.11 0.55
N LEU A 89 -8.65 10.14 0.05
CA LEU A 89 -8.91 10.15 -1.39
C LEU A 89 -8.97 11.57 -1.95
N THR A 90 -9.55 12.53 -1.23
CA THR A 90 -9.79 13.89 -1.77
C THR A 90 -8.97 14.97 -1.07
N GLY A 91 -8.26 14.65 0.01
CA GLY A 91 -7.54 15.64 0.81
C GLY A 91 -8.44 16.55 1.65
N LEU A 92 -9.76 16.35 1.61
CA LEU A 92 -10.75 17.20 2.28
C LEU A 92 -11.58 16.36 3.27
N PRO A 93 -12.03 16.95 4.39
CA PRO A 93 -13.00 16.28 5.25
C PRO A 93 -14.37 16.18 4.53
N PRO A 94 -15.20 15.19 4.87
CA PRO A 94 -16.57 15.11 4.36
C PRO A 94 -17.40 16.29 4.88
N GLN A 95 -18.38 16.73 4.11
CA GLN A 95 -19.36 17.71 4.58
C GLN A 95 -20.27 17.08 5.65
N PRO A 96 -20.84 17.88 6.59
CA PRO A 96 -21.73 17.37 7.63
C PRO A 96 -22.88 16.50 7.08
N ASP A 97 -23.53 16.96 6.00
CA ASP A 97 -24.65 16.24 5.38
C ASP A 97 -24.22 14.91 4.74
N GLN A 98 -23.02 14.88 4.14
CA GLN A 98 -22.44 13.65 3.58
C GLN A 98 -22.15 12.63 4.68
N LEU A 99 -21.66 13.09 5.84
CA LEU A 99 -21.43 12.22 6.98
C LEU A 99 -22.74 11.71 7.58
N ALA A 100 -23.76 12.56 7.70
CA ALA A 100 -25.08 12.18 8.16
C ALA A 100 -25.71 11.11 7.25
N ALA A 101 -25.60 11.25 5.92
CA ALA A 101 -26.05 10.27 4.96
C ALA A 101 -25.35 8.91 5.14
N VAL A 102 -24.03 8.90 5.36
CA VAL A 102 -23.27 7.66 5.61
C VAL A 102 -23.68 6.98 6.92
N VAL A 103 -23.99 7.76 7.96
CA VAL A 103 -24.44 7.21 9.24
C VAL A 103 -25.83 6.61 9.12
N ALA A 104 -26.72 7.24 8.34
CA ALA A 104 -28.08 6.78 8.10
C ALA A 104 -28.14 5.59 7.11
N ASP A 105 -27.09 5.36 6.31
CA ASP A 105 -27.02 4.28 5.34
C ASP A 105 -26.96 2.90 6.04
N GLY A 106 -28.06 2.15 5.98
CA GLY A 106 -28.21 0.84 6.60
C GLY A 106 -27.53 -0.29 5.82
N ASP A 107 -27.10 -0.05 4.58
CA ASP A 107 -26.70 -1.13 3.70
C ASP A 107 -25.33 -1.71 4.07
N ALA A 108 -25.12 -2.98 3.70
CA ALA A 108 -23.89 -3.70 4.00
C ALA A 108 -22.69 -3.20 3.17
N ASP A 109 -22.94 -2.64 1.98
CA ASP A 109 -21.98 -2.15 0.98
C ASP A 109 -21.82 -0.61 1.00
N TRP A 110 -22.30 0.05 2.05
CA TRP A 110 -22.22 1.51 2.21
C TRP A 110 -20.79 2.07 2.01
N TYR A 111 -19.76 1.30 2.39
CA TYR A 111 -18.37 1.74 2.36
C TYR A 111 -17.83 1.72 0.94
N GLU A 112 -18.08 0.64 0.21
CA GLU A 112 -17.70 0.45 -1.19
C GLU A 112 -18.34 1.56 -2.05
N ARG A 113 -19.63 1.82 -1.88
CA ARG A 113 -20.31 2.92 -2.58
C ARG A 113 -19.77 4.30 -2.24
N LEU A 114 -19.38 4.53 -0.98
CA LEU A 114 -18.73 5.78 -0.59
C LEU A 114 -17.39 5.94 -1.31
N VAL A 115 -16.57 4.89 -1.36
CA VAL A 115 -15.28 4.88 -2.07
C VAL A 115 -15.49 5.17 -3.56
N ASP A 116 -16.43 4.49 -4.21
CA ASP A 116 -16.69 4.69 -5.64
C ASP A 116 -17.09 6.14 -5.95
N ARG A 117 -17.96 6.75 -5.13
CA ARG A 117 -18.31 8.17 -5.28
C ARG A 117 -17.12 9.11 -5.10
N LEU A 118 -16.23 8.81 -4.15
CA LEU A 118 -15.04 9.62 -3.90
C LEU A 118 -14.04 9.52 -5.05
N LEU A 119 -13.80 8.31 -5.57
CA LEU A 119 -12.93 8.07 -6.73
C LEU A 119 -13.47 8.71 -8.01
N ALA A 120 -14.79 8.75 -8.18
CA ALA A 120 -15.45 9.43 -9.30
C ALA A 120 -15.44 10.96 -9.20
N SER A 121 -15.08 11.54 -8.05
CA SER A 121 -15.05 12.98 -7.84
C SER A 121 -13.83 13.62 -8.51
N PRO A 122 -13.95 14.80 -9.15
CA PRO A 122 -12.79 15.57 -9.62
C PRO A 122 -11.77 15.85 -8.52
N ARG A 123 -12.22 15.97 -7.26
CA ARG A 123 -11.37 16.20 -6.09
C ARG A 123 -10.35 15.08 -5.86
N PHE A 124 -10.67 13.84 -6.24
CA PHE A 124 -9.70 12.75 -6.17
C PHE A 124 -8.54 12.98 -7.14
N GLY A 125 -8.84 13.35 -8.39
CA GLY A 125 -7.84 13.68 -9.40
C GLY A 125 -6.98 14.88 -8.99
N GLU A 126 -7.61 15.95 -8.49
CA GLU A 126 -6.92 17.13 -7.95
C GLU A 126 -5.99 16.76 -6.78
N HIS A 127 -6.47 15.94 -5.84
CA HIS A 127 -5.68 15.52 -4.69
C HIS A 127 -4.49 14.65 -5.09
N LEU A 128 -4.66 13.73 -6.04
CA LEU A 128 -3.59 12.86 -6.52
C LEU A 128 -2.53 13.64 -7.29
N ALA A 129 -2.95 14.58 -8.13
CA ALA A 129 -2.07 15.37 -9.00
C ALA A 129 -1.12 16.29 -8.22
N ARG A 130 -1.46 16.68 -6.99
CA ARG A 130 -0.63 17.57 -6.14
C ARG A 130 0.79 17.07 -5.87
N HIS A 131 1.03 15.77 -6.03
CA HIS A 131 2.35 15.18 -5.80
C HIS A 131 3.27 15.34 -7.01
N TRP A 132 2.70 15.72 -8.16
CA TRP A 132 3.37 15.78 -9.45
C TRP A 132 3.43 17.20 -10.03
N LEU A 133 2.61 18.11 -9.52
CA LEU A 133 2.54 19.54 -9.86
C LEU A 133 3.11 20.37 -8.70
#